data_AF-A0A1Y1T0R6-F1
#
_entry.id   AF-A0A1Y1T0R6-F1
#
_cell.length_a   1.000
_cell.length_b   1.000
_cell.length_c   1.000
_cell.angle_alpha   90.00
_cell.angle_beta   90.00
_cell.angle_gamma   90.00
#
_symmetry.space_group_name_H-M   'P 1'
#
loop_
_entity.id
_entity.type
_entity.pdbx_description
1 polymer ?
#
loop_
_entity_poly.entity_id
_entity_poly.type
_entity_poly.pdbx_seq_one_letter_code
_entity_poly.pdbx_strand_id
1 'polypeptide(L)' 'MPTGGVSPTAENLKEWMTAGVHCVGIGSKLFIKNEDGKFDYKKVQQQVTSAIQIVKELRA' A
#
# COMPACT_ATOMS: atom_id res chain seq x y z
N MET A 1 8.05 -4.77 11.37
CA MET A 1 7.18 -3.85 10.58
C MET A 1 8.06 -3.04 9.64
N PRO A 2 8.37 -3.52 8.42
CA PRO A 2 9.07 -2.71 7.42
C PRO A 2 8.20 -1.52 7.01
N THR A 3 8.83 -0.37 6.85
CA THR A 3 8.17 0.89 6.45
C THR A 3 8.82 1.52 5.21
N GLY A 4 10.07 1.15 4.91
CA GLY A 4 10.78 1.55 3.69
C GLY A 4 10.63 0.50 2.59
N GLY A 5 10.50 0.95 1.34
CA GLY A 5 10.40 0.06 0.17
C GLY A 5 9.00 -0.50 -0.10
N VAL A 6 8.10 -0.51 0.88
CA VAL A 6 6.75 -1.09 0.76
C VAL A 6 5.90 -0.30 -0.23
N SER A 7 5.35 -0.98 -1.25
CA SER A 7 4.44 -0.43 -2.26
C SER A 7 3.03 -1.02 -2.11
N PRO A 8 1.97 -0.26 -2.38
CA PRO A 8 0.59 -0.77 -2.39
C PRO A 8 0.27 -1.56 -3.67
N THR A 9 1.12 -2.54 -4.01
CA THR A 9 0.98 -3.41 -5.18
C THR A 9 0.95 -4.88 -4.75
N ALA A 10 0.25 -5.73 -5.51
CA ALA A 10 0.09 -7.13 -5.18
C ALA A 10 1.44 -7.87 -5.06
N GLU A 11 2.33 -7.61 -6.00
CA GLU A 11 3.68 -8.20 -6.01
C GLU A 11 4.47 -7.86 -4.75
N ASN A 12 4.58 -6.57 -4.41
CA ASN A 12 5.40 -6.17 -3.26
C ASN A 12 4.77 -6.57 -1.93
N LEU A 13 3.44 -6.48 -1.80
CA LEU A 13 2.76 -6.94 -0.59
C LEU A 13 2.89 -8.46 -0.42
N LYS A 14 2.80 -9.23 -1.50
CA LYS A 14 3.02 -10.68 -1.47
C LYS A 14 4.44 -11.04 -1.04
N GLU A 15 5.45 -10.35 -1.57
CA GLU A 15 6.85 -10.52 -1.16
C GLU A 15 7.00 -10.35 0.36
N TRP A 16 6.47 -9.26 0.92
CA TRP A 16 6.54 -9.01 2.36
C TRP A 16 5.77 -10.03 3.19
N MET A 17 4.56 -10.41 2.78
CA MET A 17 3.79 -11.43 3.51
C MET A 17 4.50 -12.79 3.47
N THR A 18 5.13 -13.14 2.33
CA THR A 18 5.90 -14.39 2.18
C THR A 18 7.18 -14.36 3.02
N ALA A 19 7.80 -13.19 3.19
CA ALA A 19 8.94 -13.00 4.08
C ALA A 19 8.59 -13.15 5.58
N GLY A 20 7.32 -13.42 5.91
CA GLY A 20 6.87 -13.73 7.27
C GLY A 20 6.63 -12.52 8.17
N VAL A 21 6.52 -11.31 7.60
CA VAL A 21 6.28 -10.11 8.40
C VAL A 21 4.84 -10.04 8.91
N HIS A 22 4.67 -9.69 10.19
CA HIS A 22 3.33 -9.57 10.77
C HIS A 22 2.55 -8.35 10.25
N CYS A 23 3.24 -7.25 9.92
CA CYS A 23 2.63 -6.03 9.41
C CYS A 23 3.65 -5.20 8.62
N VAL A 24 3.17 -4.31 7.77
CA VAL A 24 3.96 -3.36 6.96
C VAL A 24 3.39 -1.95 7.10
N GLY A 25 4.25 -0.94 6.99
CA GLY A 25 3.84 0.46 6.85
C GLY A 25 4.05 0.92 5.41
N ILE A 26 3.05 1.59 4.83
CA ILE A 26 3.15 2.17 3.49
C ILE A 26 3.12 3.68 3.62
N GLY A 27 4.21 4.34 3.22
CA GLY A 27 4.38 5.79 3.35
C GLY A 27 3.96 6.56 2.10
N SER A 28 4.89 7.36 1.57
CA SER A 28 4.67 8.30 0.46
C SER A 28 4.02 7.70 -0.78
N LYS A 29 4.18 6.39 -1.04
CA LYS A 29 3.56 5.70 -2.17
C LYS A 29 2.03 5.59 -2.10
N LEU A 30 1.41 5.85 -0.94
CA LEU A 30 -0.05 5.96 -0.79
C LEU A 30 -0.59 7.38 -1.06
N PHE A 31 0.24 8.41 -0.91
CA PHE A 31 -0.21 9.80 -0.87
C PHE A 31 0.04 10.47 -2.22
N ILE A 32 -0.91 10.30 -3.13
CA ILE A 32 -0.86 10.84 -4.49
C ILE A 32 -1.19 12.33 -4.44
N LYS A 33 -0.35 13.13 -5.12
CA LYS A 33 -0.59 14.55 -5.34
C LYS A 33 -1.09 14.81 -6.76
N ASN A 34 -2.01 15.77 -6.90
CA ASN A 34 -2.42 16.32 -8.18
C ASN A 34 -1.43 17.38 -8.67
N GLU A 35 -1.60 17.85 -9.91
CA GLU A 35 -0.71 18.82 -10.57
C GLU A 35 -0.56 20.12 -9.77
N ASP A 36 -1.61 20.52 -9.04
CA ASP A 36 -1.60 21.68 -8.13
C ASP A 36 -0.85 21.45 -6.79
N GLY A 37 -0.20 20.30 -6.62
CA GLY A 37 0.55 19.95 -5.41
C GLY A 37 -0.30 19.60 -4.18
N LYS A 38 -1.64 19.67 -4.29
CA LYS A 38 -2.59 19.16 -3.29
C LYS A 38 -2.63 17.63 -3.32
N PHE A 39 -3.27 17.01 -2.33
CA PHE A 39 -3.50 15.56 -2.32
C PHE A 39 -4.77 15.20 -3.09
N ASP A 40 -4.67 14.18 -3.94
CA ASP A 40 -5.82 13.61 -4.64
C ASP A 40 -6.48 12.57 -3.74
N TYR A 41 -7.35 13.04 -2.83
CA TYR A 41 -8.01 12.19 -1.85
C TYR A 41 -8.79 11.03 -2.47
N LYS A 42 -9.35 11.20 -3.67
CA LYS A 42 -10.05 10.11 -4.38
C LYS A 42 -9.09 9.00 -4.77
N LYS A 43 -7.95 9.34 -5.38
CA LYS A 43 -6.93 8.34 -5.74
C LYS A 43 -6.30 7.69 -4.51
N VAL A 44 -6.04 8.48 -3.46
CA VAL A 44 -5.53 7.96 -2.18
C VAL A 44 -6.51 6.93 -1.61
N GLN A 45 -7.80 7.26 -1.54
CA GLN A 45 -8.82 6.33 -1.03
C GLN A 45 -8.89 5.04 -1.85
N GLN A 46 -8.86 5.14 -3.19
CA GLN A 46 -8.84 3.98 -4.07
C GLN A 46 -7.62 3.11 -3.82
N GLN A 47 -6.44 3.72 -3.70
CA GLN A 47 -5.19 3.00 -3.49
C GLN A 47 -5.14 2.30 -2.13
N VAL A 48 -5.61 2.96 -1.06
CA VAL A 48 -5.74 2.36 0.27
C VAL A 48 -6.69 1.18 0.24
N THR A 49 -7.85 1.33 -0.41
CA THR A 49 -8.86 0.27 -0.52
C THR A 49 -8.29 -0.95 -1.26
N SER A 50 -7.62 -0.73 -2.39
CA SER A 50 -6.96 -1.80 -3.15
C SER A 50 -5.87 -2.50 -2.33
N ALA A 51 -5.02 -1.76 -1.62
CA ALA A 51 -3.98 -2.33 -0.78
C ALA A 51 -4.56 -3.22 0.34
N ILE A 52 -5.64 -2.77 1.00
CA ILE A 52 -6.34 -3.57 2.01
C ILE A 52 -6.93 -4.84 1.40
N GLN A 53 -7.56 -4.74 0.22
CA GLN A 53 -8.14 -5.89 -0.46
C GLN A 53 -7.08 -6.94 -0.82
N ILE A 54 -5.94 -6.51 -1.36
CA ILE A 54 -4.80 -7.38 -1.65
C ILE A 54 -4.34 -8.12 -0.38
N VAL A 55 -4.16 -7.40 0.73
CA VAL A 55 -3.71 -8.03 1.99
C VAL A 55 -4.74 -9.04 2.52
N LYS A 56 -6.04 -8.76 2.36
CA LYS A 56 -7.09 -9.72 2.71
C LYS A 56 -7.01 -10.99 1.86
N GLU A 57 -6.80 -10.85 0.56
CA GLU A 57 -6.66 -11.99 -0.37
C GLU A 57 -5.41 -12.82 -0.09
N LEU A 58 -4.30 -12.18 0.30
CA LEU A 58 -3.04 -12.86 0.64
C LEU A 58 -3.06 -13.55 2.01
N ARG A 59 -4.05 -13.26 2.86
CA ARG A 59 -4.18 -13.81 4.23
C ARG A 59 -5.42 -14.70 4.43
N ALA A 60 -6.25 -14.85 3.40
CA ALA A 60 -7.33 -15.82 3.38
C ALA A 60 -6.77 -17.24 3.33
#